data_AF-A0A0H5R9G1-F1
#
_entry.id   AF-A0A0H5R9G1-F1
#
_cell.length_a   1.000
_cell.length_b   1.000
_cell.length_c   1.000
_cell.angle_alpha   90.00
_cell.angle_beta   90.00
_cell.angle_gamma   90.00
#
_symmetry.space_group_name_H-M   'P 1'
#
loop_
_entity.id
_entity.type
_entity.pdbx_description
1 polymer ?
#
loop_
_entity_poly.entity_id
_entity_poly.type
_entity_poly.pdbx_seq_one_letter_code
_entity_poly.pdbx_strand_id
1 'polypeptide(L)'
;MFSGVIIILVGLSFGASSSSEPGYEDLLEAIQKGYPMDEHLVRQIGSQCINCPIEHYGELPENYMGPFDPMPMHIIALIHKRQEIANILFDMGADVYVADRYGNTPLHFASRRGLVLAVEKIIAIFDSDAIKKRDEDSKQQALD
;
A
#
# COMPACT_ATOMS: atom_id res chain seq x y z
N MET A 1 19.34 -34.48 -52.37
CA MET A 1 20.23 -33.57 -51.62
C MET A 1 19.39 -32.42 -51.12
N PHE A 2 18.83 -32.53 -49.92
CA PHE A 2 18.04 -31.45 -49.31
C PHE A 2 19.02 -30.43 -48.72
N SER A 3 19.34 -29.39 -49.50
CA SER A 3 20.21 -28.30 -49.07
C SER A 3 19.38 -27.33 -48.24
N GLY A 4 19.50 -27.45 -46.92
CA GLY A 4 18.88 -26.54 -45.97
C GLY A 4 19.53 -25.16 -45.98
N VAL A 5 18.70 -24.12 -45.96
CA VAL A 5 19.05 -22.81 -45.39
C VAL A 5 17.81 -22.32 -44.64
N ILE A 6 17.88 -22.40 -43.31
CA ILE A 6 16.95 -21.75 -42.39
C ILE A 6 17.32 -20.28 -42.38
N ILE A 7 16.48 -19.42 -42.97
CA ILE A 7 16.61 -17.97 -42.83
C ILE A 7 16.10 -17.63 -41.43
N ILE A 8 17.03 -17.50 -40.48
CA ILE A 8 16.74 -16.92 -39.17
C ILE A 8 16.42 -15.45 -39.39
N LEU A 9 15.15 -15.10 -39.33
CA LEU A 9 14.71 -13.72 -39.14
C LEU A 9 15.22 -13.27 -37.77
N VAL A 10 16.38 -12.63 -37.75
CA VAL A 10 16.79 -11.79 -36.62
C VAL A 10 15.89 -10.56 -36.70
N GLY A 11 14.69 -10.69 -36.13
CA GLY A 11 13.87 -9.54 -35.80
C GLY A 11 14.67 -8.65 -34.86
N LEU A 12 15.19 -7.56 -35.39
CA LEU A 12 15.68 -6.43 -34.59
C LEU A 12 14.47 -5.78 -33.92
N SER A 13 13.96 -6.42 -32.86
CA SER A 13 13.11 -5.78 -31.86
C SER A 13 14.05 -5.13 -30.85
N PHE A 14 14.78 -4.09 -31.26
CA PHE A 14 15.60 -3.33 -30.32
C PHE A 14 14.68 -2.42 -29.52
N GLY A 15 14.43 -2.85 -28.28
CA GLY A 15 13.93 -2.12 -27.10
C GLY A 15 12.99 -0.96 -27.38
N ALA A 16 11.69 -1.14 -27.22
CA ALA A 16 11.03 -0.89 -25.94
C ALA A 16 11.38 0.49 -25.37
N SER A 17 10.50 1.45 -25.60
CA SER A 17 10.30 2.56 -24.67
C SER A 17 10.18 1.97 -23.26
N SER A 18 11.13 2.25 -22.37
CA SER A 18 10.88 2.14 -20.95
C SER A 18 11.28 3.45 -20.32
N SER A 19 10.35 4.42 -20.37
CA SER A 19 10.09 5.18 -19.16
C SER A 19 9.82 4.13 -18.08
N SER A 20 10.84 3.80 -17.29
CA SER A 20 10.67 2.89 -16.16
C SER A 20 9.70 3.59 -15.22
N GLU A 21 8.42 3.25 -15.33
CA GLU A 21 7.42 3.60 -14.33
C GLU A 21 8.05 3.24 -12.97
N PRO A 22 8.16 4.20 -12.04
CA PRO A 22 8.80 3.95 -10.77
C PRO A 22 8.04 2.85 -10.05
N GLY A 23 8.77 1.83 -9.59
CA GLY A 23 8.19 0.64 -8.99
C GLY A 23 7.80 0.89 -7.53
N TYR A 24 6.97 0.03 -6.96
CA TYR A 24 6.66 0.12 -5.53
C TYR A 24 7.89 -0.01 -4.62
N GLU A 25 8.94 -0.64 -5.13
CA GLU A 25 10.26 -0.74 -4.47
C GLU A 25 10.88 0.64 -4.24
N ASP A 26 10.74 1.57 -5.19
CA ASP A 26 11.26 2.93 -5.07
C ASP A 26 10.55 3.68 -3.91
N LEU A 27 9.22 3.49 -3.81
CA LEU A 27 8.42 4.05 -2.72
C LEU A 27 8.80 3.40 -1.38
N LEU A 28 9.01 2.09 -1.36
CA LEU A 28 9.39 1.33 -0.17
C LEU A 28 10.76 1.79 0.35
N GLU A 29 11.76 1.85 -0.52
CA GLU A 29 13.10 2.33 -0.19
C GLU A 29 13.05 3.75 0.37
N ALA A 30 12.26 4.63 -0.25
CA ALA A 30 12.11 6.01 0.19
C ALA A 30 11.45 6.14 1.57
N ILE A 31 10.43 5.35 1.86
CA ILE A 31 9.80 5.31 3.18
C ILE A 31 10.83 4.93 4.23
N GLN A 32 11.64 3.91 3.96
CA GLN A 32 12.63 3.38 4.89
C GLN A 32 13.79 4.34 5.13
N LYS A 33 14.35 4.89 4.05
CA LYS A 33 15.48 5.83 4.10
C LYS A 33 15.06 7.25 4.45
N GLY A 34 13.76 7.52 4.52
CA GLY A 34 13.20 8.80 4.89
C GLY A 34 13.33 9.88 3.80
N TYR A 35 13.52 9.49 2.55
CA TYR A 35 13.70 10.42 1.43
C TYR A 35 12.44 11.25 1.16
N PRO A 36 12.55 12.55 0.86
CA PRO A 36 11.37 13.32 0.45
C PRO A 36 10.77 12.67 -0.81
N MET A 37 9.46 12.48 -0.80
CA MET A 37 8.73 11.85 -1.90
C MET A 37 7.74 12.86 -2.46
N ASP A 38 7.65 12.92 -3.78
CA ASP A 38 6.66 13.73 -4.45
C ASP A 38 5.26 13.10 -4.30
N GLU A 39 4.26 13.91 -3.98
CA GLU A 39 2.90 13.46 -3.73
C GLU A 39 2.30 12.75 -4.96
N HIS A 40 2.60 13.23 -6.18
CA HIS A 40 2.15 12.61 -7.43
C HIS A 40 2.76 11.21 -7.60
N LEU A 41 4.04 11.06 -7.26
CA LEU A 41 4.73 9.77 -7.26
C LEU A 41 4.09 8.79 -6.27
N VAL A 42 3.79 9.24 -5.05
CA VAL A 42 3.07 8.42 -4.06
C VAL A 42 1.67 8.08 -4.56
N ARG A 43 0.98 8.95 -5.31
CA ARG A 43 -0.32 8.62 -5.89
C ARG A 43 -0.26 7.58 -6.99
N GLN A 44 0.69 7.72 -7.90
CA GLN A 44 0.87 6.79 -9.00
C GLN A 44 1.23 5.40 -8.48
N ILE A 45 2.26 5.29 -7.65
CA ILE A 45 2.73 4.02 -7.09
C ILE A 45 1.75 3.49 -6.04
N GLY A 46 1.30 4.38 -5.14
CA GLY A 46 0.42 4.03 -4.03
C GLY A 46 -0.86 3.37 -4.53
N SER A 47 -1.43 3.84 -5.64
CA SER A 47 -2.61 3.22 -6.27
C SER A 47 -2.41 1.76 -6.68
N GLN A 48 -1.19 1.40 -7.08
CA GLN A 48 -0.83 0.04 -7.51
C GLN A 48 -0.62 -0.89 -6.30
N CYS A 49 -0.43 -0.34 -5.10
CA CYS A 49 -0.06 -1.11 -3.90
C CYS A 49 -0.93 -0.83 -2.67
N ILE A 50 -2.09 -0.18 -2.83
CA ILE A 50 -3.02 0.23 -1.75
C ILE A 50 -3.27 -0.92 -0.76
N ASN A 51 -3.59 -2.11 -1.31
CA ASN A 51 -3.89 -3.33 -0.56
C ASN A 51 -3.04 -4.51 -1.03
N CYS A 52 -1.95 -4.26 -1.78
CA CYS A 52 -1.09 -5.34 -2.22
C CYS A 52 -0.31 -5.86 -1.01
N PRO A 53 -0.35 -7.17 -0.74
CA PRO A 53 0.48 -7.75 0.29
C PRO A 53 1.94 -7.70 -0.16
N ILE A 54 2.76 -6.84 0.44
CA ILE A 54 4.18 -6.74 0.10
C ILE A 54 4.95 -7.78 0.91
N GLU A 55 5.56 -8.74 0.24
CA GLU A 55 6.55 -9.64 0.82
C GLU A 55 7.83 -8.84 1.09
N HIS A 56 7.94 -8.25 2.28
CA HIS A 56 9.08 -7.37 2.60
C HIS A 56 10.03 -7.98 3.64
N TYR A 57 11.33 -7.82 3.38
CA TYR A 57 12.46 -8.38 4.11
C TYR A 57 13.27 -7.35 4.94
N GLY A 58 12.75 -6.12 5.12
CA GLY A 58 13.43 -5.06 5.87
C GLY A 58 13.40 -5.20 7.40
N GLU A 59 14.25 -4.45 8.11
CA GLU A 59 14.36 -4.43 9.58
C GLU A 59 13.03 -4.07 10.26
N LEU A 60 12.21 -5.08 10.53
CA LEU A 60 11.01 -4.98 11.35
C LEU A 60 11.41 -4.68 12.80
N PRO A 61 10.58 -3.95 13.57
CA PRO A 61 10.87 -3.70 14.98
C PRO A 61 11.11 -5.01 15.72
N GLU A 62 12.04 -5.00 16.69
CA GLU A 62 12.66 -6.14 17.41
C GLU A 62 11.72 -7.24 17.97
N ASN A 63 10.39 -7.13 17.81
CA ASN A 63 9.40 -8.05 18.35
C ASN A 63 8.46 -8.67 17.30
N TYR A 64 8.76 -8.56 16.02
CA TYR A 64 7.99 -9.21 14.95
C TYR A 64 8.58 -10.59 14.63
N MET A 65 8.22 -11.61 15.43
CA MET A 65 8.60 -13.02 15.18
C MET A 65 7.38 -13.85 14.80
N GLY A 66 7.08 -13.93 13.50
CA GLY A 66 6.08 -14.83 12.92
C GLY A 66 6.40 -15.14 11.45
N PRO A 67 5.84 -16.22 10.87
CA PRO A 67 5.96 -16.47 9.43
C PRO A 67 5.44 -15.24 8.67
N PHE A 68 6.18 -14.84 7.64
CA PHE A 68 6.09 -13.52 6.98
C PHE A 68 4.68 -13.25 6.42
N ASP A 69 3.80 -12.69 7.23
CA ASP A 69 2.54 -12.16 6.74
C ASP A 69 2.87 -10.90 5.93
N PRO A 70 2.50 -10.84 4.65
CA PRO A 70 2.80 -9.68 3.84
C PRO A 70 2.11 -8.43 4.42
N MET A 71 2.87 -7.33 4.52
CA MET A 71 2.42 -6.12 5.21
C MET A 71 1.97 -5.06 4.21
N PRO A 72 0.80 -4.41 4.44
CA PRO A 72 0.37 -3.30 3.61
C PRO A 72 1.32 -2.11 3.67
N MET A 73 1.50 -1.40 2.55
CA MET A 73 2.42 -0.25 2.45
C MET A 73 2.11 0.85 3.47
N HIS A 74 0.83 1.08 3.76
CA HIS A 74 0.42 2.09 4.74
C HIS A 74 0.89 1.73 6.16
N ILE A 75 0.96 0.44 6.54
CA ILE A 75 1.53 0.01 7.83
C ILE A 75 3.03 0.31 7.88
N ILE A 76 3.75 0.04 6.79
CA ILE A 76 5.18 0.32 6.69
C ILE A 76 5.43 1.83 6.83
N ALA A 77 4.62 2.66 6.17
CA ALA A 77 4.66 4.12 6.33
C ALA A 77 4.46 4.56 7.78
N LEU A 78 3.47 3.99 8.49
CA LEU A 78 3.27 4.25 9.92
C LEU A 78 4.47 3.81 10.75
N ILE A 79 5.08 2.64 10.47
CA ILE A 79 6.24 2.12 11.19
C ILE A 79 7.42 3.09 11.13
N HIS A 80 7.68 3.64 9.95
CA HIS A 80 8.74 4.62 9.68
C HIS A 80 8.32 6.07 9.96
N LYS A 81 7.17 6.30 10.61
CA LYS A 81 6.65 7.64 10.98
C LYS A 81 6.41 8.57 9.77
N ARG A 82 6.12 8.00 8.61
CA ARG A 82 5.82 8.70 7.36
C ARG A 82 4.30 8.94 7.23
N GLN A 83 3.74 9.72 8.17
CA GLN A 83 2.29 9.91 8.27
C GLN A 83 1.66 10.57 7.02
N GLU A 84 2.41 11.40 6.30
CA GLU A 84 1.95 12.02 5.03
C GLU A 84 1.67 10.95 3.97
N ILE A 85 2.61 10.01 3.81
CA ILE A 85 2.47 8.88 2.89
C ILE A 85 1.32 7.97 3.33
N ALA A 86 1.21 7.68 4.63
CA ALA A 86 0.10 6.89 5.15
C ALA A 86 -1.26 7.55 4.85
N ASN A 87 -1.38 8.87 5.05
CA ASN A 87 -2.60 9.62 4.77
C ASN A 87 -2.98 9.61 3.29
N ILE A 88 -2.00 9.77 2.40
CA ILE A 88 -2.22 9.67 0.95
C ILE A 88 -2.74 8.28 0.59
N LEU A 89 -2.20 7.22 1.19
CA LEU A 89 -2.67 5.84 0.98
C LEU A 89 -4.09 5.64 1.53
N PHE A 90 -4.42 6.22 2.69
CA PHE A 90 -5.79 6.20 3.23
C PHE A 90 -6.77 6.93 2.31
N ASP A 91 -6.38 8.07 1.73
CA ASP A 91 -7.18 8.80 0.73
C ASP A 91 -7.46 7.98 -0.53
N MET A 92 -6.61 6.99 -0.82
CA MET A 92 -6.80 6.07 -1.94
C MET A 92 -7.66 4.85 -1.60
N GLY A 93 -8.08 4.70 -0.35
CA GLY A 93 -8.86 3.55 0.10
C GLY A 93 -8.00 2.38 0.60
N ALA A 94 -6.82 2.67 1.14
CA ALA A 94 -6.07 1.68 1.91
C ALA A 94 -6.91 1.20 3.10
N ASP A 95 -6.95 -0.13 3.30
CA ASP A 95 -7.74 -0.73 4.36
C ASP A 95 -7.22 -0.32 5.74
N VAL A 96 -8.04 0.44 6.48
CA VAL A 96 -7.74 0.92 7.82
C VAL A 96 -8.08 -0.11 8.92
N TYR A 97 -8.69 -1.24 8.56
CA TYR A 97 -9.13 -2.30 9.48
C TYR A 97 -8.22 -3.54 9.47
N VAL A 98 -7.24 -3.59 8.57
CA VAL A 98 -6.27 -4.69 8.51
C VAL A 98 -5.61 -4.90 9.87
N ALA A 99 -5.55 -6.14 10.34
CA ALA A 99 -4.95 -6.51 11.60
C ALA A 99 -3.80 -7.48 11.37
N ASP A 100 -2.68 -7.27 12.08
CA ASP A 100 -1.62 -8.27 12.15
C ASP A 100 -2.06 -9.48 13.00
N ARG A 101 -1.21 -10.51 13.07
CA ARG A 101 -1.43 -11.71 13.90
C ARG A 101 -1.64 -11.46 15.40
N TYR A 102 -1.31 -10.27 15.89
CA TYR A 102 -1.50 -9.85 17.27
C TYR A 102 -2.75 -8.96 17.45
N GLY A 103 -3.52 -8.73 16.38
CA GLY A 103 -4.68 -7.84 16.37
C GLY A 103 -4.32 -6.36 16.26
N ASN A 104 -3.06 -5.99 15.98
CA ASN A 104 -2.69 -4.60 15.81
C ASN A 104 -3.19 -4.09 14.46
N THR A 105 -4.03 -3.07 14.52
CA THR A 105 -4.54 -2.32 13.36
C THR A 105 -3.70 -1.08 13.04
N PRO A 106 -3.84 -0.45 11.87
CA PRO A 106 -3.24 0.85 11.55
C PRO A 106 -3.35 1.88 12.70
N LEU A 107 -4.50 1.92 13.38
CA LEU A 107 -4.72 2.81 14.52
C LEU A 107 -3.78 2.50 15.70
N HIS A 108 -3.50 1.23 15.99
CA HIS A 108 -2.53 0.84 17.03
C HIS A 108 -1.13 1.35 16.70
N PHE A 109 -0.69 1.18 15.44
CA PHE A 109 0.62 1.62 14.99
C PHE A 109 0.75 3.16 15.04
N ALA A 110 -0.26 3.87 14.54
CA ALA A 110 -0.30 5.34 14.55
C ALA A 110 -0.29 5.90 15.97
N SER A 111 -1.11 5.32 16.86
CA SER A 111 -1.24 5.75 18.26
C SER A 111 0.05 5.52 19.05
N ARG A 112 0.62 4.32 18.95
CA ARG A 112 1.90 3.97 19.64
C ARG A 112 3.05 4.89 19.24
N ARG A 113 3.00 5.47 18.04
CA ARG A 113 4.03 6.35 17.49
C ARG A 113 3.72 7.83 17.60
N GLY A 114 2.54 8.21 18.11
CA GLY A 114 2.11 9.61 18.24
C GLY A 114 1.86 10.31 16.90
N LEU A 115 1.45 9.59 15.86
CA LEU A 115 1.19 10.14 14.53
C LEU A 115 -0.21 10.75 14.47
N VAL A 116 -0.36 11.95 15.04
CA VAL A 116 -1.66 12.61 15.25
C VAL A 116 -2.47 12.72 13.95
N LEU A 117 -1.86 13.16 12.85
CA LEU A 117 -2.57 13.33 11.58
C LEU A 117 -3.09 12.00 11.02
N ALA A 118 -2.34 10.91 11.21
CA ALA A 118 -2.78 9.58 10.80
C ALA A 118 -3.90 9.06 11.71
N VAL A 119 -3.83 9.31 13.02
CA VAL A 119 -4.89 8.94 13.97
C VAL A 119 -6.20 9.65 13.62
N GLU A 120 -6.16 10.97 13.42
CA GLU A 120 -7.32 11.77 13.03
C GLU A 120 -7.93 11.27 11.72
N LYS A 121 -7.09 10.96 10.73
CA LYS A 121 -7.54 10.45 9.43
C LYS A 121 -8.25 9.10 9.55
N ILE A 122 -7.67 8.16 10.29
CA ILE A 122 -8.24 6.82 10.50
C ILE A 122 -9.59 6.91 11.23
N ILE A 123 -9.69 7.74 12.28
CA ILE A 123 -10.93 7.94 13.02
C ILE A 123 -12.03 8.53 12.11
N ALA A 124 -11.69 9.52 11.28
CA ALA A 124 -12.64 10.11 10.35
C ALA A 124 -13.20 9.08 9.34
N ILE A 125 -12.38 8.12 8.90
CA ILE A 125 -12.81 7.03 8.03
C ILE A 125 -13.77 6.09 8.78
N PHE A 126 -13.46 5.73 10.02
CA PHE A 126 -14.35 4.88 10.85
C PHE A 126 -15.73 5.52 11.07
N ASP A 127 -15.76 6.82 11.38
CA ASP A 127 -17.02 7.55 11.56
C ASP A 127 -17.85 7.55 10.27
N SER A 128 -17.20 7.75 9.11
CA SER A 128 -17.86 7.69 7.81
C SER A 128 -18.48 6.32 7.54
N ASP A 129 -17.79 5.23 7.84
CA ASP A 129 -18.29 3.87 7.63
C ASP A 129 -19.45 3.53 8.59
N ALA A 130 -19.39 4.00 9.83
CA ALA A 130 -20.48 3.85 10.78
C ALA A 130 -21.77 4.56 10.34
N ILE A 131 -21.66 5.73 9.69
CA ILE A 131 -22.81 6.46 9.14
C ILE A 131 -23.43 5.69 7.98
N LYS A 132 -22.62 5.22 7.02
CA LYS A 132 -23.10 4.45 5.85
C LYS A 132 -23.93 3.24 6.27
N LYS A 133 -23.46 2.50 7.29
CA LYS A 133 -24.16 1.30 7.78
C LYS A 133 -25.56 1.63 8.34
N ARG A 134 -25.72 2.74 9.06
CA ARG A 134 -27.03 3.17 9.59
C ARG A 134 -28.01 3.55 8.49
N ASP A 135 -27.51 4.18 7.43
CA ASP A 135 -28.33 4.55 6.27
C ASP A 135 -28.81 3.31 5.50
N GLU A 136 -28.01 2.25 5.44
CA GLU A 136 -28.38 0.96 4.87
C GLU A 136 -29.43 0.24 5.72
N ASP A 137 -29.22 0.15 7.04
CA ASP A 137 -30.16 -0.47 7.98
C ASP A 137 -31.54 0.22 7.92
N SER A 138 -31.57 1.55 7.83
CA SER A 138 -32.80 2.34 7.74
C SER A 138 -33.57 2.11 6.43
N LYS A 139 -32.89 1.83 5.32
CA LYS A 139 -33.52 1.53 4.03
C LYS A 139 -34.12 0.12 4.00
N GLN A 140 -33.44 -0.84 4.61
CA GLN A 140 -33.92 -2.22 4.68
C GLN A 140 -35.20 -2.31 5.53
N GLN A 141 -35.26 -1.56 6.62
CA GLN A 141 -36.41 -1.54 7.53
C GLN A 141 -37.66 -0.82 6.96
N ALA A 142 -37.51 -0.06 5.87
CA ALA A 142 -38.62 0.59 5.17
C ALA A 142 -39.22 -0.25 4.03
N LEU A 143 -38.63 -1.41 3.74
CA LEU A 143 -39.06 -2.34 2.68
C LEU A 143 -39.71 -3.63 3.23
N ASP A 144 -39.66 -3.84 4.55
CA ASP A 144 -40.31 -4.93 5.29
C ASP A 144 -41.63 -4.44 5.95
#